data_AF-A0A8X6SXJ3-F1
#
_entry.id   AF-A0A8X6SXJ3-F1
#
_cell.length_a   1.000
_cell.length_b   1.000
_cell.length_c   1.000
_cell.angle_alpha   90.00
_cell.angle_beta   90.00
_cell.angle_gamma   90.00
#
_symmetry.space_group_name_H-M   'P 1'
#
loop_
_entity.id
_entity.type
_entity.pdbx_description
1 polymer ?
#
loop_
_entity_poly.entity_id
_entity_poly.type
_entity_poly.pdbx_seq_one_letter_code
_entity_poly.pdbx_strand_id
1 'polypeptide(L)'
;MDAANKAILERTKKTRSVSRSLVTKQINKLESEISNTADKTTVHEIYMQLISKFEELSTLDKEIENLIDVESLEEEIVTREEYRDKFIIWKIRAERYVESVSNTAIQKFGRK
;
A
#
# COMPACT_ATOMS: atom_id res chain seq x y z
N MET A 1 -30.32 8.96 -0.49
CA MET A 1 -29.66 7.75 -1.02
C MET A 1 -30.67 6.63 -1.11
N ASP A 2 -30.85 5.99 -2.27
CA ASP A 2 -31.75 4.84 -2.43
C ASP A 2 -31.17 3.55 -1.79
N ALA A 3 -31.99 2.51 -1.69
CA ALA A 3 -31.61 1.25 -1.05
C ALA A 3 -30.47 0.51 -1.78
N ALA A 4 -30.35 0.66 -3.09
CA ALA A 4 -29.29 0.03 -3.88
C ALA A 4 -27.94 0.69 -3.60
N ASN A 5 -27.90 2.02 -3.64
CA ASN A 5 -26.71 2.81 -3.32
C ASN A 5 -26.25 2.60 -1.87
N LYS A 6 -27.18 2.45 -0.93
CA LYS A 6 -26.85 2.10 0.46
C LYS A 6 -26.21 0.72 0.58
N ALA A 7 -26.74 -0.28 -0.12
CA ALA A 7 -26.18 -1.64 -0.11
C ALA A 7 -24.79 -1.70 -0.76
N ILE A 8 -24.56 -0.94 -1.84
CA ILE A 8 -23.25 -0.81 -2.48
C ILE A 8 -22.26 -0.16 -1.52
N LEU A 9 -22.62 0.96 -0.88
CA LEU A 9 -21.77 1.65 0.09
C LEU A 9 -21.31 0.73 1.23
N GLU A 10 -22.23 -0.01 1.85
CA GLU A 10 -21.89 -0.94 2.94
C GLU A 10 -20.95 -2.06 2.47
N ARG A 11 -21.19 -2.59 1.26
CA ARG A 11 -20.31 -3.59 0.66
C ARG A 11 -18.92 -3.02 0.39
N THR A 12 -18.81 -1.83 -0.21
CA THR A 12 -17.54 -1.18 -0.52
C THR A 12 -16.77 -0.84 0.76
N LYS A 13 -17.44 -0.32 1.80
CA LYS A 13 -16.84 -0.10 3.12
C LYS A 13 -16.29 -1.39 3.75
N LYS A 14 -17.03 -2.50 3.65
CA LYS A 14 -16.58 -3.81 4.15
C LYS A 14 -15.37 -4.32 3.38
N THR A 15 -15.38 -4.25 2.04
CA THR A 15 -14.24 -4.63 1.20
C THR A 15 -13.02 -3.79 1.52
N ARG A 16 -13.17 -2.46 1.66
CA ARG A 16 -12.11 -1.54 2.07
C ARG A 16 -11.47 -1.95 3.40
N SER A 17 -12.28 -2.29 4.41
CA SER A 17 -11.77 -2.73 5.71
C SER A 17 -10.93 -4.01 5.63
N VAL A 18 -11.39 -4.99 4.83
CA VAL A 18 -10.63 -6.22 4.57
C VAL A 18 -9.32 -5.90 3.85
N SER A 19 -9.36 -5.09 2.79
CA SER A 19 -8.17 -4.73 2.02
C SER A 19 -7.16 -3.92 2.85
N ARG A 20 -7.62 -3.04 3.76
CA ARG A 20 -6.75 -2.35 4.75
C ARG A 20 -6.05 -3.35 5.66
N SER A 21 -6.76 -4.36 6.16
CA SER A 21 -6.19 -5.41 7.01
C SER A 21 -5.13 -6.23 6.26
N LEU A 22 -5.36 -6.52 4.98
CA LEU A 22 -4.40 -7.22 4.13
C LEU A 22 -3.16 -6.37 3.84
N VAL A 23 -3.32 -5.09 3.55
CA VAL A 23 -2.21 -4.14 3.37
C VAL A 23 -1.35 -4.07 4.62
N THR A 24 -1.94 -3.95 5.81
CA THR A 24 -1.19 -3.97 7.07
C THR A 24 -0.39 -5.26 7.23
N LYS A 25 -0.98 -6.42 6.95
CA LYS A 25 -0.26 -7.71 6.99
C LYS A 25 0.90 -7.75 6.00
N GLN A 26 0.70 -7.22 4.79
CA GLN A 26 1.73 -7.20 3.75
C GLN A 26 2.88 -6.26 4.12
N ILE A 27 2.58 -5.10 4.72
CA ILE A 27 3.58 -4.18 5.26
C ILE A 27 4.41 -4.85 6.36
N ASN A 28 3.76 -5.51 7.32
CA ASN A 28 4.48 -6.20 8.40
C ASN A 28 5.35 -7.35 7.86
N LYS A 29 4.86 -8.05 6.83
CA LYS A 29 5.64 -9.08 6.14
C LYS A 29 6.87 -8.45 5.47
N LEU A 30 6.67 -7.39 4.69
CA LEU A 30 7.75 -6.68 4.01
C LEU A 30 8.81 -6.15 4.99
N GLU A 31 8.38 -5.58 6.11
CA GLU A 31 9.24 -5.14 7.22
C GLU A 31 10.09 -6.29 7.77
N SER A 32 9.45 -7.42 8.07
CA SER A 32 10.12 -8.62 8.58
C SER A 32 11.16 -9.15 7.58
N GLU A 33 10.79 -9.29 6.30
CA GLU A 33 11.68 -9.82 5.27
C GLU A 33 12.89 -8.90 5.03
N ILE A 34 12.67 -7.58 4.99
CA ILE A 34 13.76 -6.60 4.87
C ILE A 34 14.68 -6.68 6.11
N SER A 35 14.12 -6.76 7.31
CA SER A 35 14.89 -6.82 8.57
C SER A 35 15.69 -8.12 8.69
N ASN A 36 15.16 -9.23 8.17
CA ASN A 36 15.82 -10.53 8.16
C ASN A 36 16.76 -10.73 6.97
N THR A 37 17.02 -9.67 6.18
CA THR A 37 17.90 -9.72 5.00
C THR A 37 17.49 -10.79 3.98
N ALA A 38 16.19 -10.92 3.74
CA ALA A 38 15.64 -11.87 2.76
C ALA A 38 16.11 -11.59 1.33
N ASP A 39 15.89 -12.56 0.43
CA ASP A 39 16.29 -12.42 -0.97
C ASP A 39 15.58 -11.25 -1.68
N LYS A 40 16.31 -10.66 -2.63
CA LYS A 40 15.84 -9.65 -3.61
C LYS A 40 14.44 -9.93 -4.15
N THR A 41 14.31 -11.14 -4.67
CA THR A 41 13.12 -11.59 -5.39
C THR A 41 11.94 -11.66 -4.44
N THR A 42 12.13 -12.21 -3.24
CA THR A 42 11.07 -12.30 -2.22
C THR A 42 10.57 -10.92 -1.80
N VAL A 43 11.49 -9.98 -1.52
CA VAL A 43 11.11 -8.60 -1.18
C VAL A 43 10.38 -7.91 -2.35
N HIS A 44 10.83 -8.14 -3.58
CA HIS A 44 10.20 -7.58 -4.78
C HIS A 44 8.78 -8.14 -5.01
N GLU A 45 8.57 -9.44 -4.87
CA GLU A 45 7.24 -10.07 -5.00
C GLU A 45 6.25 -9.52 -3.97
N ILE A 46 6.69 -9.41 -2.71
CA ILE A 46 5.88 -8.86 -1.61
C ILE A 46 5.55 -7.39 -1.87
N TYR A 47 6.51 -6.63 -2.40
CA TYR A 47 6.34 -5.25 -2.82
C TYR A 47 5.32 -5.10 -3.96
N MET A 48 5.40 -5.93 -5.01
CA MET A 48 4.43 -5.88 -6.12
C MET A 48 3.01 -6.20 -5.66
N GLN A 49 2.85 -7.15 -4.73
CA GLN A 49 1.56 -7.44 -4.10
C GLN A 49 1.04 -6.25 -3.28
N LEU A 50 1.92 -5.54 -2.56
CA LEU A 50 1.57 -4.35 -1.79
C LEU A 50 1.08 -3.20 -2.70
N ILE A 51 1.72 -2.97 -3.84
CA ILE A 51 1.29 -1.97 -4.84
C ILE A 51 -0.11 -2.27 -5.34
N SER A 52 -0.35 -3.50 -5.82
CA SER A 52 -1.66 -3.91 -6.34
C SER A 52 -2.77 -3.72 -5.31
N LYS A 53 -2.50 -4.02 -4.04
CA LYS A 53 -3.47 -3.82 -2.95
C LYS A 53 -3.71 -2.35 -2.60
N PHE A 54 -2.71 -1.50 -2.75
CA PHE A 54 -2.88 -0.07 -2.55
C PHE A 54 -3.71 0.58 -3.66
N GLU A 55 -3.57 0.13 -4.91
CA GLU A 55 -4.41 0.57 -6.04
C GLU A 55 -5.86 0.14 -5.86
N GLU A 56 -6.09 -1.08 -5.36
CA GLU A 56 -7.42 -1.57 -4.97
C GLU A 56 -8.06 -0.66 -3.92
N LEU A 57 -7.31 -0.31 -2.85
CA LEU A 57 -7.79 0.62 -1.82
C LEU A 57 -8.12 2.01 -2.38
N SER A 58 -7.27 2.54 -3.24
CA SER A 58 -7.49 3.84 -3.88
C SER A 58 -8.76 3.86 -4.74
N THR A 59 -9.12 2.71 -5.34
CA THR A 59 -10.35 2.56 -6.12
C THR A 59 -11.56 2.51 -5.20
N LEU A 60 -11.49 1.73 -4.12
CA LEU A 60 -12.57 1.62 -3.12
C LEU A 60 -12.84 2.95 -2.42
N ASP A 61 -11.81 3.74 -2.10
CA ASP A 61 -11.98 5.06 -1.49
C ASP A 61 -12.70 6.03 -2.45
N LYS A 62 -12.34 6.04 -3.74
CA LYS A 62 -13.06 6.84 -4.76
C LYS A 62 -14.51 6.40 -4.93
N GLU A 63 -14.78 5.10 -4.93
CA GLU A 63 -16.16 4.59 -4.99
C GLU A 63 -16.99 5.06 -3.80
N ILE A 64 -16.40 5.08 -2.59
CA ILE A 64 -17.05 5.59 -1.39
C ILE A 64 -17.30 7.10 -1.52
N GLU A 65 -16.29 7.88 -1.91
CA GLU A 65 -16.41 9.33 -2.13
C GLU A 65 -17.53 9.69 -3.11
N ASN A 66 -17.76 8.87 -4.14
CA ASN A 66 -18.86 9.09 -5.10
C ASN A 66 -20.25 8.77 -4.54
N LEU A 67 -20.33 8.08 -3.40
CA LEU A 67 -21.58 7.63 -2.79
C LEU A 67 -21.98 8.46 -1.56
N ILE A 68 -21.05 9.15 -0.90
CA ILE A 68 -21.33 9.94 0.31
C ILE A 68 -20.90 11.40 0.17
N ASP A 69 -21.59 12.28 0.88
CA ASP A 69 -21.32 13.72 0.89
C ASP A 69 -20.02 14.04 1.64
N VAL A 70 -19.29 15.03 1.14
CA VAL A 70 -17.91 15.35 1.54
C VAL A 70 -17.83 15.83 3.00
N GLU A 71 -18.88 16.47 3.51
CA GLU A 71 -18.96 16.92 4.92
C GLU A 71 -18.94 15.76 5.93
N SER A 72 -19.14 14.51 5.49
CA SER A 72 -19.06 13.32 6.35
C SER A 72 -17.71 12.59 6.32
N LEU A 73 -16.70 13.14 5.63
CA LEU A 73 -15.48 12.41 5.25
C LEU A 73 -14.20 12.76 6.03
N GLU A 74 -14.18 13.74 6.93
CA GLU A 74 -12.91 14.20 7.55
C GLU A 74 -12.09 13.06 8.19
N GLU A 75 -12.69 12.24 9.05
CA GLU A 75 -12.00 11.10 9.68
C GLU A 75 -11.59 10.02 8.64
N GLU A 76 -12.42 9.83 7.61
CA GLU A 76 -12.14 8.86 6.55
C GLU A 76 -10.96 9.32 5.67
N ILE A 77 -10.85 10.63 5.41
CA ILE A 77 -9.75 11.26 4.67
C ILE A 77 -8.45 11.16 5.48
N VAL A 78 -8.47 11.51 6.77
CA VAL A 78 -7.28 11.39 7.64
C VAL A 78 -6.77 9.95 7.62
N THR A 79 -7.67 8.99 7.83
CA THR A 79 -7.30 7.57 7.80
C THR A 79 -6.70 7.17 6.45
N ARG A 80 -7.29 7.62 5.33
CA ARG A 80 -6.78 7.34 3.99
C ARG A 80 -5.36 7.90 3.78
N GLU A 81 -5.12 9.14 4.17
CA GLU A 81 -3.79 9.75 4.02
C GLU A 81 -2.74 9.07 4.90
N GLU A 82 -3.08 8.65 6.13
CA GLU A 82 -2.16 7.86 6.96
C GLU A 82 -1.76 6.53 6.31
N TYR A 83 -2.71 5.85 5.66
CA TYR A 83 -2.43 4.61 4.91
C TYR A 83 -1.56 4.89 3.68
N ARG A 84 -1.79 6.01 3.00
CA ARG A 84 -0.99 6.45 1.85
C ARG A 84 0.44 6.75 2.25
N ASP A 85 0.66 7.46 3.35
CA ASP A 85 2.00 7.76 3.85
C ASP A 85 2.76 6.49 4.25
N LYS A 86 2.09 5.57 4.96
CA LYS A 86 2.66 4.25 5.30
C LYS A 86 3.06 3.49 4.04
N PHE A 87 2.20 3.46 3.03
CA PHE A 87 2.49 2.81 1.76
C PHE A 87 3.72 3.43 1.07
N ILE A 88 3.78 4.77 0.96
CA ILE A 88 4.91 5.48 0.33
C ILE A 88 6.23 5.16 1.01
N ILE A 89 6.26 5.17 2.35
CA ILE A 89 7.46 4.85 3.13
C ILE A 89 7.95 3.43 2.80
N TRP A 90 7.05 2.45 2.81
CA TRP A 90 7.41 1.06 2.58
C TRP A 90 7.74 0.75 1.12
N LYS A 91 7.10 1.44 0.18
CA LYS A 91 7.47 1.45 -1.24
C LYS A 91 8.93 1.88 -1.41
N ILE A 92 9.30 3.05 -0.88
CA ILE A 92 10.67 3.58 -1.00
C ILE A 92 11.69 2.63 -0.34
N ARG A 93 11.34 2.05 0.81
CA ARG A 93 12.22 1.07 1.49
C ARG A 93 12.43 -0.19 0.68
N ALA A 94 11.38 -0.75 0.09
CA ALA A 94 11.46 -1.93 -0.76
C ALA A 94 12.27 -1.65 -2.03
N GLU A 95 12.00 -0.54 -2.71
CA GLU A 95 12.75 -0.11 -3.90
C GLU A 95 14.24 0.03 -3.59
N ARG A 96 14.59 0.72 -2.50
CA ARG A 96 15.98 0.83 -2.04
C ARG A 96 16.61 -0.52 -1.72
N TYR A 97 15.89 -1.43 -1.07
CA TYR A 97 16.42 -2.76 -0.75
C TYR A 97 16.72 -3.56 -2.02
N VAL A 98 15.80 -3.54 -3.00
CA VAL A 98 15.96 -4.20 -4.29
C VAL A 98 17.09 -3.54 -5.11
N GLU A 99 17.21 -2.21 -5.10
CA GLU A 99 18.24 -1.45 -5.83
C GLU A 99 19.62 -1.47 -5.14
N SER A 100 19.69 -1.61 -3.82
CA SER A 100 20.94 -1.51 -3.04
C SER A 100 21.96 -2.64 -3.26
N VAL A 101 21.69 -3.64 -4.12
CA VAL A 101 22.79 -4.52 -4.62
C VAL A 101 23.23 -4.22 -6.05
N SER A 102 22.58 -3.29 -6.74
CA SER A 102 23.05 -2.77 -8.01
C SER A 102 24.13 -1.70 -7.81
N ASN A 103 24.11 -0.99 -6.67
CA ASN A 103 25.06 0.10 -6.42
C ASN A 103 26.43 -0.34 -5.84
N THR A 104 26.54 -1.57 -5.33
CA THR A 104 27.82 -2.14 -4.87
C THR A 104 28.72 -2.58 -6.03
N ALA A 105 28.15 -2.79 -7.23
CA ALA A 105 28.92 -3.13 -8.43
C ALA A 105 29.51 -1.88 -9.13
N ILE A 106 28.91 -0.70 -8.97
CA ILE A 106 29.33 0.53 -9.67
C ILE A 106 30.55 1.18 -8.99
N GLN A 107 30.75 1.00 -7.69
CA GLN A 107 31.93 1.56 -6.99
C GLN A 107 33.23 0.75 -7.16
N LYS A 108 33.20 -0.50 -7.64
CA LYS A 108 34.42 -1.32 -7.82
C LYS A 108 35.15 -1.13 -9.15
N PHE A 109 34.58 -0.42 -10.13
CA PHE A 109 35.23 -0.12 -11.41
C PHE A 109 35.70 1.34 -11.57
N GLY A 110 35.53 2.17 -10.52
CA GLY A 110 35.79 3.62 -10.56
C GLY A 110 37.03 4.12 -9.84
N ARG A 111 37.95 3.25 -9.39
CA ARG A 111 39.27 3.68 -8.89
C ARG A 111 40.36 3.16 -9.83
N LYS A 112 40.70 4.01 -10.80
CA LYS A 112 42.06 4.04 -11.37
C LYS A 112 42.94 4.87 -10.44
#